data_AF-A0A4Y2EPR7-F1
#
_entry.id   AF-A0A4Y2EPR7-F1
#
_cell.length_a   1.000
_cell.length_b   1.000
_cell.length_c   1.000
_cell.angle_alpha   90.00
_cell.angle_beta   90.00
_cell.angle_gamma   90.00
#
_symmetry.space_group_name_H-M   'P 1'
#
loop_
_entity.id
_entity.type
_entity.pdbx_description
1 polymer ?
#
loop_
_entity_poly.entity_id
_entity_poly.type
_entity_poly.pdbx_seq_one_letter_code
_entity_poly.pdbx_strand_id
1 'polypeptide(L)'
;MMQILKICATVEGININEESFLALGEIGVKTTLRYAVPLLRPRSLLAKVSGRTSIIKQDIEEICGLYREAKFSAKLLLEQSDKYFK
;
A
#
# COMPACT_ATOMS: atom_id res chain seq x y z
N MET A 1 -8.39 12.46 4.05
CA MET A 1 -7.88 11.08 3.83
C MET A 1 -6.78 10.68 4.83
N MET A 2 -5.77 11.53 5.05
CA MET A 2 -4.69 11.27 6.03
C MET A 2 -5.17 11.01 7.47
N GLN A 3 -6.23 11.66 7.95
CA GLN A 3 -6.74 11.43 9.31
C GLN A 3 -7.19 9.98 9.54
N ILE A 4 -7.88 9.39 8.56
CA ILE A 4 -8.35 8.00 8.67
C ILE A 4 -7.16 7.04 8.68
N LEU A 5 -6.15 7.29 7.83
CA LEU A 5 -4.92 6.50 7.81
C LEU A 5 -4.14 6.62 9.13
N LYS A 6 -4.08 7.81 9.74
CA LYS A 6 -3.49 8.00 11.07
C LYS A 6 -4.23 7.20 12.13
N ILE A 7 -5.56 7.26 12.18
CA ILE A 7 -6.37 6.49 13.14
C ILE A 7 -6.14 4.98 12.94
N CYS A 8 -6.17 4.48 11.71
CA CYS A 8 -5.90 3.06 11.43
C CYS A 8 -4.48 2.66 11.86
N ALA A 9 -3.46 3.48 11.59
CA ALA A 9 -2.10 3.21 12.03
C ALA A 9 -1.98 3.16 13.57
N THR A 10 -2.64 4.08 14.27
CA THR A 10 -2.70 4.06 15.75
C THR A 10 -3.43 2.83 16.28
N VAL A 11 -4.56 2.45 15.69
CA VAL A 11 -5.33 1.25 16.09
C VAL A 11 -4.53 -0.03 15.86
N GLU A 12 -3.75 -0.10 14.79
CA GLU A 12 -2.89 -1.27 14.51
C GLU A 12 -1.53 -1.20 15.25
N GLY A 13 -1.25 -0.13 16.00
CA GLY A 13 0.01 0.03 16.73
C GLY A 13 1.24 0.16 15.83
N ILE A 14 1.06 0.68 14.61
CA ILE A 14 2.12 0.78 13.59
C ILE A 14 2.71 2.19 13.63
N ASN A 15 4.04 2.27 13.75
CA ASN A 15 4.76 3.53 13.69
C ASN A 15 5.16 3.86 12.24
N ILE A 16 4.84 5.07 11.78
CA ILE A 16 5.07 5.50 10.38
C ILE A 16 5.71 6.88 10.40
N ASN A 17 6.78 7.06 9.61
CA ASN A 17 7.42 8.36 9.48
C ASN A 17 6.50 9.39 8.80
N GLU A 18 6.65 10.69 9.08
CA GLU A 18 5.81 11.74 8.49
C GLU A 18 5.89 11.79 6.95
N GLU A 19 7.08 11.65 6.38
CA GLU A 19 7.24 11.55 4.92
C GLU A 19 6.49 10.35 4.32
N SER A 20 6.44 9.26 5.09
CA SER A 20 5.75 8.03 4.70
C SER A 20 4.23 8.22 4.77
N PHE A 21 3.72 8.99 5.74
CA PHE A 21 2.31 9.39 5.79
C PHE A 21 1.89 10.25 4.59
N LEU A 22 2.75 11.18 4.15
CA LEU A 22 2.48 12.00 2.97
C LEU A 22 2.39 11.13 1.70
N ALA A 23 3.38 10.26 1.49
CA ALA A 23 3.36 9.31 0.37
C ALA A 23 2.11 8.39 0.39
N LEU A 24 1.73 7.91 1.58
CA LEU A 24 0.51 7.12 1.77
C LEU A 24 -0.76 7.89 1.39
N GLY A 25 -0.80 9.18 1.74
CA GLY A 25 -1.91 10.07 1.45
C GLY A 25 -2.06 10.30 -0.05
N GLU A 26 -0.97 10.56 -0.76
CA GLU A 26 -0.96 10.71 -2.22
C GLU A 26 -1.39 9.42 -2.93
N ILE A 27 -0.88 8.27 -2.48
CA ILE A 27 -1.31 6.96 -2.99
C ILE A 27 -2.80 6.78 -2.73
N GLY A 28 -3.29 7.07 -1.53
CA GLY A 28 -4.70 6.95 -1.19
C GLY A 28 -5.62 7.81 -2.07
N VAL A 29 -5.14 8.98 -2.52
CA VAL A 29 -5.84 9.87 -3.46
C VAL A 29 -5.80 9.34 -4.90
N LYS A 30 -4.64 8.83 -5.36
CA LYS A 30 -4.52 8.21 -6.70
C LYS A 30 -5.32 6.90 -6.82
N THR A 31 -5.41 6.17 -5.72
CA THR A 31 -6.05 4.86 -5.60
C THR A 31 -7.41 4.99 -4.90
N THR A 32 -7.62 4.26 -3.81
CA THR A 32 -8.76 4.39 -2.92
C THR A 32 -8.34 4.10 -1.47
N LEU A 33 -9.08 4.61 -0.49
CA LEU A 33 -8.82 4.32 0.92
C LEU A 33 -8.90 2.82 1.24
N ARG A 34 -9.82 2.12 0.56
CA ARG A 34 -9.99 0.66 0.66
C ARG A 34 -8.72 -0.10 0.31
N TYR A 35 -7.95 0.42 -0.66
CA TYR A 35 -6.68 -0.15 -1.06
C TYR A 35 -5.55 0.21 -0.07
N ALA A 36 -5.50 1.46 0.38
CA ALA A 36 -4.40 1.93 1.23
C ALA A 36 -4.40 1.35 2.66
N VAL A 37 -5.58 1.12 3.27
CA VAL A 37 -5.69 0.68 4.68
C VAL A 37 -5.13 -0.73 4.91
N PRO A 38 -5.52 -1.78 4.15
CA PRO A 38 -5.00 -3.14 4.35
C PRO A 38 -3.49 -3.26 4.09
N LEU A 39 -2.92 -2.37 3.27
CA LEU A 39 -1.49 -2.38 2.95
C LEU A 39 -0.60 -1.88 4.10
N LEU A 40 -1.17 -1.31 5.16
CA LEU A 40 -0.40 -0.92 6.35
C LEU A 40 0.24 -2.13 7.04
N ARG A 41 -0.46 -3.27 7.12
CA ARG A 41 0.07 -4.51 7.72
C ARG A 41 1.25 -5.12 6.97
N PRO A 42 1.18 -5.38 5.65
CA PRO A 42 2.33 -5.94 4.95
C PRO A 42 3.50 -4.95 4.90
N ARG A 43 3.27 -3.63 4.92
CA ARG A 43 4.34 -2.62 5.11
C ARG A 43 5.00 -2.72 6.49
N SER A 44 4.21 -2.89 7.54
CA SER A 44 4.72 -3.09 8.90
C SER A 44 5.50 -4.41 9.01
N LEU A 45 5.02 -5.48 8.36
CA LEU A 45 5.73 -6.75 8.28
C LEU A 45 7.07 -6.60 7.55
N LEU A 46 7.10 -5.88 6.42
CA LEU A 46 8.32 -5.63 5.65
C LEU A 46 9.35 -4.84 6.46
N ALA A 47 8.90 -3.81 7.19
CA ALA A 47 9.74 -3.08 8.13
C ALA A 47 10.31 -4.02 9.20
N LYS A 48 9.45 -4.88 9.80
CA LYS A 48 9.86 -5.84 10.83
C LYS A 48 10.87 -6.88 10.31
N VAL A 49 10.69 -7.40 9.10
CA VAL A 49 11.63 -8.31 8.43
C VAL A 49 12.97 -7.61 8.17
N SER A 50 12.94 -6.30 7.88
CA SER A 50 14.14 -5.47 7.74
C SER A 50 14.77 -5.05 9.08
N GLY A 51 14.26 -5.54 10.22
CA GLY A 51 14.73 -5.16 11.56
C GLY A 51 14.31 -3.76 12.02
N ARG A 52 13.38 -3.11 11.31
CA ARG A 52 12.89 -1.76 11.56
C ARG A 52 11.50 -1.79 12.18
N THR A 53 11.23 -0.92 13.16
CA THR A 53 9.90 -0.77 13.80
C THR A 53 9.06 0.35 13.19
N SER A 54 9.67 1.22 12.39
CA SER A 54 8.99 2.31 11.67
C SER A 54 8.97 2.04 10.17
N ILE A 55 7.82 2.27 9.55
CA ILE A 55 7.63 2.20 8.10
C ILE A 55 8.30 3.43 7.45
N ILE A 56 9.11 3.19 6.43
CA ILE A 56 9.71 4.23 5.58
C ILE A 56 9.07 4.27 4.19
N LYS A 57 9.38 5.31 3.41
CA LYS A 57 8.85 5.50 2.06
C LYS A 57 9.20 4.34 1.11
N GLN A 58 10.40 3.77 1.25
CA GLN A 58 10.83 2.62 0.46
C GLN A 58 9.91 1.40 0.65
N ASP A 59 9.53 1.09 1.89
CA ASP A 59 8.61 -0.02 2.18
C ASP A 59 7.22 0.23 1.55
N ILE A 60 6.81 1.51 1.47
CA ILE A 60 5.56 1.92 0.83
C ILE A 60 5.60 1.65 -0.67
N GLU A 61 6.68 2.04 -1.34
CA GLU A 61 6.89 1.86 -2.78
C GLU A 61 7.01 0.38 -3.15
N GLU A 62 7.76 -0.40 -2.37
CA GLU A 62 7.93 -1.84 -2.59
C GLU A 62 6.59 -2.58 -2.48
N ILE A 63 5.83 -2.34 -1.42
CA ILE A 63 4.49 -2.91 -1.26
C ILE A 63 3.53 -2.42 -2.35
N CYS A 64 3.66 -1.17 -2.81
CA CYS A 64 2.82 -0.64 -3.88
C CYS A 64 3.15 -1.24 -5.26
N GLY A 65 4.38 -1.73 -5.46
CA GLY A 65 4.77 -2.49 -6.65
C GLY A 65 4.33 -3.95 -6.59
N LEU A 66 4.42 -4.57 -5.41
CA LEU A 66 4.04 -5.98 -5.19
C LEU A 66 2.52 -6.19 -5.20
N TYR A 67 1.78 -5.31 -4.55
CA TYR A 67 0.33 -5.34 -4.56
C TYR A 67 -0.15 -4.52 -5.75
N ARG A 68 -0.94 -5.15 -6.62
CA ARG A 68 -1.52 -4.50 -7.79
C ARG A 68 -2.99 -4.21 -7.56
N GLU A 69 -3.39 -2.99 -7.89
CA GLU A 69 -4.78 -2.60 -7.83
C GLU A 69 -5.64 -3.37 -8.83
N ALA A 70 -6.91 -3.58 -8.49
CA ALA A 70 -7.88 -4.26 -9.34
C ALA A 70 -7.99 -3.65 -10.76
N LYS A 71 -7.87 -2.32 -10.90
CA LYS A 71 -7.86 -1.65 -12.21
C LYS A 71 -6.64 -2.03 -13.05
N PHE A 72 -5.49 -2.16 -12.40
CA PHE A 72 -4.25 -2.57 -13.07
C PHE A 72 -4.32 -4.04 -13.46
N SER A 73 -4.86 -4.89 -12.59
CA SER A 73 -5.10 -6.31 -12.90
C SER A 73 -6.10 -6.50 -14.04
N ALA A 74 -7.16 -5.67 -14.12
CA ALA A 74 -8.12 -5.69 -15.22
C ALA A 74 -7.49 -5.26 -16.55
N LYS A 75 -6.64 -4.22 -16.54
CA LYS A 75 -5.88 -3.81 -17.74
C LYS A 75 -4.92 -4.90 -18.21
N LEU A 76 -4.19 -5.51 -17.29
CA LEU A 76 -3.29 -6.62 -17.62
C LEU A 76 -4.05 -7.80 -18.24
N LEU A 77 -5.24 -8.12 -17.73
CA LEU A 77 -6.10 -9.17 -18.28
C LEU A 77 -6.55 -8.86 -19.71
N LEU A 78 -6.82 -7.59 -20.03
CA LEU A 78 -7.12 -7.16 -21.41
C LEU A 78 -5.90 -7.27 -22.32
N GLU A 79 -4.73 -6.85 -21.85
CA GLU A 79 -3.47 -6.92 -22.60
C GLU A 79 -2.98 -8.37 -22.80
N GLN A 80 -3.29 -9.26 -21.86
CA GLN A 80 -2.96 -10.69 -21.92
C GLN A 80 -4.19 -11.55 -22.25
N SER A 81 -5.19 -10.98 -22.95
CA SER A 81 -6.45 -11.65 -23.27
C SER A 81 -6.24 -13.01 -23.95
N ASP A 82 -5.26 -13.11 -24.86
CA ASP A 82 -4.85 -14.36 -25.53
C ASP A 82 -4.42 -15.49 -24.57
N LYS A 83 -3.92 -15.16 -23.38
CA LYS A 83 -3.38 -16.14 -22.42
C LYS A 83 -4.41 -16.61 -21.39
N TYR A 84 -5.46 -15.82 -21.15
CA TYR A 84 -6.44 -16.06 -20.09
C TYR A 84 -7.87 -16.28 -20.60
N PHE A 85 -8.21 -15.78 -21.79
CA PHE A 85 -9.45 -16.14 -22.48
C PHE A 85 -9.16 -17.32 -23.40
N LYS A 86 -9.74 -18.47 -23.05
CA LYS A 86 -9.87 -19.66 -23.89
C LYS A 86 -11.30 -19.74 -24.39
#